data_AF-A0A0K8T014-F1
#
_entry.id   AF-A0A0K8T014-F1
#
_cell.length_a   1.000
_cell.length_b   1.000
_cell.length_c   1.000
_cell.angle_alpha   90.00
_cell.angle_beta   90.00
_cell.angle_gamma   90.00
#
_symmetry.space_group_name_H-M   'P 1'
#
loop_
_entity.id
_entity.type
_entity.pdbx_description
1 polymer ?
#
loop_
_entity_poly.entity_id
_entity_poly.type
_entity_poly.pdbx_seq_one_letter_code
_entity_poly.pdbx_strand_id
1 'polypeptide(L)'
;MQIEVLPMRKGRVEFGTSDEDSVNDNASVISLASDGTFLEEGNDENEDAIQNDVFEEKLMEAIDGLTQKSAQGRTSCLESVSASFTMRFIPEFVMNRKLTLTDGIERCLKKGRGLEQAAAAQLATLLCVQLGSGDMTDQVCRDISPLLTFIVNDTSMSVPARSKCCWALGLLSFLANVEDIGEPMATLEGVFSASYHKGDGAVPSIAPELAPLHYAALSAWSLLLTVIDVSPDTSNIPSITQLGELLDSAHLDVRMAAGECIALF
;
A
#
# COMPACT_ATOMS: atom_id res chain seq x y z
N MET A 1 -13.34 32.81 54.62
CA MET A 1 -13.36 33.23 53.21
C MET A 1 -14.82 33.16 52.77
N GLN A 2 -15.44 34.32 52.54
CA GLN A 2 -16.88 34.49 52.38
C GLN A 2 -17.42 33.88 51.08
N ILE A 3 -18.64 33.37 51.18
CA ILE A 3 -19.58 33.06 50.10
C ILE A 3 -20.39 34.34 49.85
N GLU A 4 -20.64 34.70 48.59
CA GLU A 4 -21.73 35.59 48.23
C GLU A 4 -22.37 35.19 46.88
N VAL A 5 -23.69 35.28 46.83
CA VAL A 5 -24.60 34.81 45.78
C VAL A 5 -25.23 36.03 45.10
N LEU A 6 -25.16 36.08 43.77
CA LEU A 6 -26.02 36.70 42.71
C LEU A 6 -26.78 38.03 42.98
N PRO A 7 -27.01 38.85 41.93
CA PRO A 7 -28.27 38.66 41.16
C PRO A 7 -28.17 38.89 39.64
N MET A 8 -29.02 38.16 38.92
CA MET A 8 -29.46 38.49 37.56
C MET A 8 -30.29 39.77 37.53
N ARG A 9 -30.13 40.58 36.46
CA ARG A 9 -31.18 41.50 35.97
C ARG A 9 -31.23 41.51 34.44
N LYS A 10 -32.44 41.76 33.98
CA LYS A 10 -33.06 41.48 32.67
C LYS A 10 -33.11 42.73 31.78
N GLY A 11 -33.08 42.53 30.47
CA GLY A 11 -33.37 43.52 29.42
C GLY A 11 -32.27 43.50 28.34
N ARG A 12 -32.51 43.59 27.04
CA ARG A 12 -33.67 43.98 26.22
C ARG A 12 -33.35 43.49 24.80
N VAL A 13 -34.36 42.98 24.09
CA VAL A 13 -34.27 42.64 22.66
C VAL A 13 -34.32 43.94 21.87
N GLU A 14 -33.32 44.20 21.03
CA GLU A 14 -33.42 45.16 19.93
C GLU A 14 -32.91 44.51 18.64
N PHE A 15 -33.79 44.53 17.65
CA PHE A 15 -33.53 44.19 16.25
C PHE A 15 -32.59 45.23 15.65
N GLY A 16 -31.50 44.77 15.05
CA GLY A 16 -30.62 45.55 14.18
C GLY A 16 -30.32 44.75 12.93
N THR A 17 -30.88 45.19 11.81
CA THR A 17 -30.68 44.66 10.46
C THR A 17 -29.32 45.09 9.90
N SER A 18 -28.59 44.20 9.23
CA SER A 18 -27.95 44.47 7.91
C SER A 18 -27.05 43.29 7.53
N ASP A 19 -27.24 42.84 6.30
CA ASP A 19 -26.43 41.85 5.58
C ASP A 19 -24.97 42.29 5.41
N GLU A 20 -24.05 41.31 5.38
CA GLU A 20 -23.12 41.03 4.25
C GLU A 20 -21.93 40.16 4.72
N ASP A 21 -21.92 38.94 4.18
CA ASP A 21 -20.81 38.19 3.59
C ASP A 21 -19.49 37.96 4.33
N SER A 22 -19.18 36.67 4.54
CA SER A 22 -18.02 36.01 3.90
C SER A 22 -17.83 34.60 4.48
N VAL A 23 -18.42 33.62 3.81
CA VAL A 23 -18.12 32.19 4.02
C VAL A 23 -16.93 31.88 3.10
N ASN A 24 -15.76 31.69 3.69
CA ASN A 24 -14.54 31.36 2.95
C ASN A 24 -14.55 29.88 2.55
N ASP A 25 -15.21 29.56 1.44
CA ASP A 25 -15.06 28.30 0.70
C ASP A 25 -13.78 28.36 -0.14
N ASN A 26 -12.68 27.84 0.40
CA ASN A 26 -11.48 27.59 -0.40
C ASN A 26 -11.55 26.19 -1.02
N ALA A 27 -12.39 26.05 -2.05
CA ALA A 27 -12.33 24.93 -2.98
C ALA A 27 -11.53 25.39 -4.21
N SER A 28 -10.23 25.11 -4.23
CA SER A 28 -9.40 25.35 -5.42
C SER A 28 -9.73 24.30 -6.48
N VAL A 29 -10.71 24.60 -7.33
CA VAL A 29 -10.88 23.95 -8.62
C VAL A 29 -9.86 24.59 -9.56
N ILE A 30 -8.81 23.86 -9.93
CA ILE A 30 -7.95 24.26 -11.04
C ILE A 30 -8.74 23.96 -12.32
N SER A 31 -9.57 24.93 -12.72
CA SER A 31 -10.18 24.96 -14.05
C SER A 31 -9.19 25.63 -14.99
N LEU A 32 -8.54 24.83 -15.84
CA LEU A 32 -7.84 25.31 -17.04
C LEU A 32 -8.90 25.81 -18.03
N ALA A 33 -9.31 27.07 -17.86
CA ALA A 33 -10.06 27.80 -18.87
C ALA A 33 -9.07 28.35 -19.90
N SER A 34 -8.90 27.64 -21.02
CA SER A 34 -8.25 28.19 -22.21
C SER A 34 -9.17 29.20 -22.85
N ASP A 35 -8.80 30.49 -22.76
CA ASP A 35 -9.38 31.56 -23.54
C ASP A 35 -8.48 31.84 -24.75
N GLY A 36 -9.09 31.86 -25.93
CA GLY A 36 -8.44 31.53 -27.19
C GLY A 36 -7.47 32.58 -27.74
N THR A 37 -6.32 32.09 -28.19
CA THR A 37 -5.64 32.60 -29.38
C THR A 37 -5.63 31.48 -30.42
N PHE A 38 -6.44 31.65 -31.46
CA PHE A 38 -6.29 30.91 -32.72
C PHE A 38 -4.88 31.16 -33.24
N LEU A 39 -4.04 30.11 -33.27
CA LEU A 39 -3.02 29.76 -34.27
C LEU A 39 -2.23 28.53 -33.73
N GLU A 40 -2.17 27.46 -34.54
CA GLU A 40 -1.53 26.12 -34.34
C GLU A 40 -2.33 24.98 -33.70
N GLU A 41 -3.41 24.56 -34.35
CA GLU A 41 -4.05 23.23 -34.22
C GLU A 41 -3.20 22.06 -34.79
N GLY A 42 -1.87 22.19 -34.79
CA GLY A 42 -0.97 21.19 -35.40
C GLY A 42 0.32 20.90 -34.63
N ASN A 43 0.51 21.51 -33.45
CA ASN A 43 1.74 21.36 -32.65
C ASN A 43 1.52 20.57 -31.34
N ASP A 44 0.36 20.72 -30.68
CA ASP A 44 0.07 20.04 -29.39
C ASP A 44 -0.02 18.51 -29.52
N GLU A 45 -0.72 17.98 -30.54
CA GLU A 45 -0.81 16.52 -30.76
C GLU A 45 0.56 15.88 -31.03
N ASN A 46 1.47 16.66 -31.64
CA ASN A 46 2.81 16.21 -31.97
C ASN A 46 3.73 16.27 -30.74
N GLU A 47 3.58 17.27 -29.87
CA GLU A 47 4.30 17.37 -28.60
C GLU A 47 3.88 16.26 -27.62
N ASP A 48 2.59 15.96 -27.50
CA ASP A 48 2.08 14.86 -26.66
C ASP A 48 2.56 13.49 -27.15
N ALA A 49 2.59 13.27 -28.48
CA ALA A 49 3.15 12.06 -29.07
C ALA A 49 4.64 11.90 -28.75
N ILE A 50 5.43 12.96 -28.89
CA ILE A 50 6.87 12.95 -28.57
C ILE A 50 7.09 12.69 -27.07
N GLN A 51 6.29 13.30 -26.19
CA GLN A 51 6.40 13.05 -24.74
C GLN A 51 6.05 11.59 -24.38
N ASN A 52 5.07 10.99 -25.06
CA ASN A 52 4.74 9.58 -24.91
C ASN A 52 5.90 8.68 -25.35
N ASP A 53 6.49 8.95 -26.52
CA ASP A 53 7.63 8.18 -27.03
C ASP A 53 8.83 8.24 -26.08
N VAL A 54 9.17 9.44 -25.58
CA VAL A 54 10.27 9.64 -24.61
C VAL A 54 9.99 8.91 -23.28
N PHE A 55 8.72 8.88 -22.85
CA PHE A 55 8.33 8.14 -21.66
C PHE A 55 8.48 6.62 -21.85
N GLU A 56 7.99 6.08 -22.97
CA GLU A 56 8.11 4.66 -23.29
C GLU A 56 9.57 4.23 -23.49
N GLU A 57 10.40 5.06 -24.13
CA GLU A 57 11.83 4.81 -24.31
C GLU A 57 12.54 4.69 -22.95
N LYS A 58 12.32 5.65 -22.05
CA LYS A 58 12.90 5.60 -20.69
C LYS A 58 12.40 4.41 -19.89
N LEU A 59 11.13 4.05 -20.03
CA LEU A 59 10.56 2.87 -19.39
C LEU A 59 11.20 1.58 -19.93
N MET A 60 11.42 1.50 -21.25
CA MET A 60 12.12 0.39 -21.89
C MET A 60 13.55 0.25 -21.37
N GLU A 61 14.31 1.34 -21.31
CA GLU A 61 15.67 1.34 -20.76
C GLU A 61 15.70 0.84 -19.31
N ALA A 62 14.72 1.24 -18.50
CA ALA A 62 14.60 0.78 -17.12
C ALA A 62 14.26 -0.73 -17.04
N ILE A 63 13.38 -1.23 -17.92
CA ILE A 63 13.04 -2.66 -18.00
C ILE A 63 14.24 -3.50 -18.43
N ASP A 64 14.99 -3.06 -19.44
CA ASP A 64 16.21 -3.75 -19.88
C ASP A 64 17.26 -3.78 -18.75
N GLY A 65 17.31 -2.70 -17.97
CA GLY A 65 18.16 -2.55 -16.80
C GLY A 65 17.87 -3.50 -15.63
N LEU A 66 16.73 -4.21 -15.61
CA LEU A 66 16.42 -5.23 -14.59
C LEU A 66 17.43 -6.39 -14.58
N THR A 67 18.22 -6.52 -15.65
CA THR A 67 19.26 -7.55 -15.79
C THR A 67 20.67 -7.04 -15.52
N GLN A 68 20.83 -5.81 -15.02
CA GLN A 68 22.14 -5.24 -14.70
C GLN A 68 22.97 -6.14 -13.76
N LYS A 69 24.29 -6.11 -13.97
CA LYS A 69 25.23 -6.93 -13.18
C LYS A 69 25.27 -6.50 -11.71
N SER A 70 25.21 -5.20 -11.44
CA SER A 70 25.24 -4.66 -10.08
C SER A 70 23.86 -4.75 -9.42
N ALA A 71 23.83 -5.08 -8.13
CA ALA A 71 22.59 -5.09 -7.34
C ALA A 71 21.95 -3.70 -7.26
N GLN A 72 22.76 -2.67 -6.97
CA GLN A 72 22.29 -1.29 -6.93
C GLN A 72 21.66 -0.85 -8.26
N GLY A 73 22.26 -1.25 -9.38
CA GLY A 73 21.75 -0.95 -10.70
C GLY A 73 20.37 -1.55 -10.94
N ARG A 74 20.19 -2.84 -10.62
CA ARG A 74 18.88 -3.49 -10.69
C ARG A 74 17.85 -2.82 -9.77
N THR A 75 18.23 -2.48 -8.53
CA THR A 75 17.33 -1.78 -7.60
C THR A 75 16.84 -0.45 -8.17
N SER A 76 17.73 0.39 -8.70
CA SER A 76 17.33 1.68 -9.28
C SER A 76 16.45 1.51 -10.53
N CYS A 77 16.68 0.47 -11.33
CA CYS A 77 15.80 0.13 -12.45
C CYS A 77 14.41 -0.32 -11.97
N LEU A 78 14.32 -1.20 -10.96
CA LEU A 78 13.06 -1.64 -10.36
C LEU A 78 12.24 -0.44 -9.83
N GLU A 79 12.91 0.49 -9.14
CA GLU A 79 12.31 1.73 -8.64
C GLU A 79 11.85 2.65 -9.76
N SER A 80 12.63 2.76 -10.84
CA SER A 80 12.28 3.57 -12.01
C SER A 80 11.04 3.03 -12.74
N VAL A 81 10.97 1.71 -12.96
CA VAL A 81 9.78 1.07 -13.53
C VAL A 81 8.57 1.28 -12.61
N SER A 82 8.75 1.12 -11.30
CA SER A 82 7.69 1.35 -10.30
C SER A 82 7.17 2.79 -10.34
N ALA A 83 8.07 3.77 -10.46
CA ALA A 83 7.69 5.17 -10.59
C ALA A 83 6.86 5.43 -11.86
N SER A 84 7.28 4.87 -13.00
CA SER A 84 6.53 4.97 -14.26
C SER A 84 5.13 4.34 -14.17
N PHE A 85 5.01 3.16 -13.54
CA PHE A 85 3.72 2.49 -13.34
C PHE A 85 2.82 3.23 -12.34
N THR A 86 3.39 3.99 -11.42
CA THR A 86 2.61 4.84 -10.50
C THR A 86 2.13 6.11 -11.21
N MET A 87 2.94 6.65 -12.12
CA MET A 87 2.66 7.90 -12.82
C MET A 87 1.58 7.75 -13.89
N ARG A 88 1.56 6.62 -14.63
CA ARG A 88 0.64 6.41 -15.75
C ARG A 88 0.12 4.99 -15.79
N PHE A 89 -1.17 4.85 -16.11
CA PHE A 89 -1.79 3.56 -16.44
C PHE A 89 -1.59 3.28 -17.94
N ILE A 90 -0.84 2.22 -18.26
CA ILE A 90 -0.37 1.86 -19.62
C ILE A 90 -0.51 0.35 -19.89
N PRO A 91 -1.74 -0.19 -19.80
CA PRO A 91 -1.98 -1.64 -19.75
C PRO A 91 -1.47 -2.39 -21.00
N GLU A 92 -1.67 -1.85 -22.21
CA GLU A 92 -1.22 -2.51 -23.46
C GLU A 92 0.31 -2.66 -23.52
N PHE A 93 1.05 -1.62 -23.13
CA PHE A 93 2.52 -1.68 -23.08
C PHE A 93 3.00 -2.78 -22.13
N VAL A 94 2.35 -2.86 -20.95
CA VAL A 94 2.68 -3.80 -19.88
C VAL A 94 2.29 -5.23 -20.23
N MET A 95 1.11 -5.45 -20.80
CA MET A 95 0.63 -6.77 -21.25
C MET A 95 1.61 -7.40 -22.24
N ASN A 96 2.10 -6.62 -23.21
CA ASN A 96 3.09 -7.06 -24.20
C ASN A 96 4.46 -7.43 -23.59
N ARG A 97 4.72 -7.05 -22.35
CA ARG A 97 6.01 -7.25 -21.64
C ARG A 97 5.87 -7.99 -20.32
N LYS A 98 4.68 -8.55 -20.05
CA LYS A 98 4.36 -9.22 -18.78
C LYS A 98 5.41 -10.26 -18.40
N LEU A 99 5.81 -11.10 -19.36
CA LEU A 99 6.79 -12.16 -19.12
C LEU A 99 8.16 -11.60 -18.72
N THR A 100 8.69 -10.64 -19.47
CA THR A 100 9.97 -9.99 -19.15
C THR A 100 9.97 -9.32 -17.78
N LEU A 101 8.89 -8.60 -17.45
CA LEU A 101 8.72 -7.96 -16.15
C LEU A 101 8.67 -8.99 -15.02
N THR A 102 7.85 -10.04 -15.19
CA THR A 102 7.70 -11.12 -14.20
C THR A 102 9.03 -11.83 -13.98
N ASP A 103 9.75 -12.20 -15.03
CA ASP A 103 11.07 -12.85 -14.96
C ASP A 103 12.11 -11.97 -14.25
N GLY A 104 12.08 -10.66 -14.50
CA GLY A 104 12.95 -9.68 -13.86
C GLY A 104 12.69 -9.59 -12.35
N ILE A 105 11.41 -9.48 -11.97
CA ILE A 105 10.95 -9.45 -10.58
C ILE A 105 11.33 -10.75 -9.87
N GLU A 106 10.99 -11.91 -10.44
CA GLU A 106 11.31 -13.22 -9.88
C GLU A 106 12.80 -13.36 -9.60
N ARG A 107 13.65 -12.96 -10.55
CA ARG A 107 15.11 -13.04 -10.41
C ARG A 107 15.59 -12.19 -9.23
N CYS A 108 15.09 -10.97 -9.12
CA CYS A 108 15.46 -10.06 -8.04
C CYS A 108 14.95 -10.55 -6.68
N LEU A 109 13.76 -11.17 -6.62
CA LEU A 109 13.26 -11.82 -5.40
C LEU A 109 14.10 -13.05 -5.01
N LYS A 110 14.41 -13.93 -5.97
CA LYS A 110 15.17 -15.18 -5.75
C LYS A 110 16.64 -14.92 -5.37
N LYS A 111 17.30 -13.99 -6.05
CA LYS A 111 18.77 -13.80 -5.97
C LYS A 111 19.19 -12.49 -5.32
N GLY A 112 18.31 -11.49 -5.28
CA GLY A 112 18.59 -10.21 -4.66
C GLY A 112 18.61 -10.29 -3.14
N ARG A 113 18.92 -9.14 -2.52
CA ARG A 113 18.95 -8.95 -1.06
C ARG A 113 18.49 -7.55 -0.70
N GLY A 114 17.94 -7.38 0.51
CA GLY A 114 17.69 -6.06 1.06
C GLY A 114 16.72 -5.24 0.24
N LEU A 115 17.16 -4.03 -0.14
CA LEU A 115 16.36 -3.09 -0.93
C LEU A 115 16.02 -3.61 -2.33
N GLU A 116 16.84 -4.48 -2.92
CA GLU A 116 16.55 -5.07 -4.24
C GLU A 116 15.27 -5.91 -4.20
N GLN A 117 15.10 -6.73 -3.17
CA GLN A 117 13.89 -7.55 -2.99
C GLN A 117 12.69 -6.69 -2.58
N ALA A 118 12.92 -5.66 -1.78
CA ALA A 118 11.88 -4.70 -1.41
C ALA A 118 11.31 -3.98 -2.64
N ALA A 119 12.18 -3.52 -3.55
CA ALA A 119 11.80 -2.88 -4.80
C ALA A 119 11.14 -3.87 -5.78
N ALA A 120 11.63 -5.12 -5.85
CA ALA A 120 11.01 -6.16 -6.67
C ALA A 120 9.59 -6.52 -6.20
N ALA A 121 9.38 -6.65 -4.89
CA ALA A 121 8.06 -6.90 -4.31
C ALA A 121 7.09 -5.74 -4.61
N GLN A 122 7.55 -4.50 -4.55
CA GLN A 122 6.74 -3.34 -4.93
C GLN A 122 6.43 -3.30 -6.43
N LEU A 123 7.39 -3.64 -7.29
CA LEU A 123 7.11 -3.70 -8.72
C LEU A 123 6.11 -4.81 -9.06
N ALA A 124 6.13 -5.93 -8.33
CA ALA A 124 5.15 -7.01 -8.49
C ALA A 124 3.71 -6.53 -8.26
N THR A 125 3.47 -5.74 -7.21
CA THR A 125 2.12 -5.21 -6.94
C THR A 125 1.67 -4.25 -8.03
N LEU A 126 2.55 -3.34 -8.45
CA LEU A 126 2.26 -2.38 -9.51
C LEU A 126 2.03 -3.06 -10.86
N LEU A 127 2.76 -4.15 -11.15
CA LEU A 127 2.52 -4.97 -12.33
C LEU A 127 1.09 -5.54 -12.31
N CYS A 128 0.65 -6.13 -11.20
CA CYS A 128 -0.72 -6.64 -11.07
C CYS A 128 -1.77 -5.52 -11.21
N VAL A 129 -1.52 -4.34 -10.67
CA VAL A 129 -2.42 -3.17 -10.84
C VAL A 129 -2.51 -2.74 -12.30
N GLN A 130 -1.39 -2.70 -13.03
CA GLN A 130 -1.36 -2.35 -14.46
C GLN A 130 -2.07 -3.36 -15.34
N LEU A 131 -2.00 -4.66 -14.99
CA LEU A 131 -2.67 -5.73 -15.70
C LEU A 131 -4.18 -5.80 -15.41
N GLY A 132 -4.61 -5.30 -14.25
CA GLY A 132 -6.00 -5.39 -13.79
C GLY A 132 -6.40 -6.81 -13.40
N SER A 133 -7.68 -7.04 -13.11
CA SER A 133 -8.19 -8.37 -12.75
C SER A 133 -8.25 -9.31 -13.97
N GLY A 134 -7.82 -10.56 -13.79
CA GLY A 134 -7.92 -11.61 -14.80
C GLY A 134 -6.70 -12.51 -14.87
N ASP A 135 -6.69 -13.43 -15.85
CA ASP A 135 -5.73 -14.53 -15.96
C ASP A 135 -4.26 -14.10 -15.94
N MET A 136 -3.94 -12.91 -16.50
CA MET A 136 -2.57 -12.39 -16.52
C MET A 136 -2.07 -12.07 -15.12
N THR A 137 -2.90 -11.40 -14.31
CA THR A 137 -2.61 -11.08 -12.90
C THR A 137 -2.59 -12.33 -12.05
N ASP A 138 -3.54 -13.25 -12.26
CA ASP A 138 -3.58 -14.51 -11.52
C ASP A 138 -2.32 -15.34 -11.77
N GLN A 139 -1.80 -15.34 -13.00
CA GLN A 139 -0.54 -16.00 -13.31
C GLN A 139 0.65 -15.33 -12.60
N VAL A 140 0.75 -13.99 -12.61
CA VAL A 140 1.80 -13.28 -11.88
C VAL A 140 1.73 -13.61 -10.39
N CYS A 141 0.53 -13.62 -9.80
CA CYS A 141 0.34 -13.95 -8.39
C CYS A 141 0.78 -15.39 -8.08
N ARG A 142 0.42 -16.36 -8.93
CA ARG A 142 0.88 -17.76 -8.77
C ARG A 142 2.40 -17.90 -8.81
N ASP A 143 3.07 -17.15 -9.68
CA ASP A 143 4.53 -17.25 -9.84
C ASP A 143 5.29 -16.53 -8.71
N ILE A 144 4.76 -15.38 -8.25
CA ILE A 144 5.45 -14.50 -7.30
C ILE A 144 5.13 -14.83 -5.84
N SER A 145 3.88 -15.16 -5.48
CA SER A 145 3.47 -15.35 -4.08
C SER A 145 4.32 -16.35 -3.29
N PRO A 146 4.73 -17.52 -3.84
CA PRO A 146 5.59 -18.46 -3.11
C PRO A 146 6.95 -17.86 -2.72
N LEU A 147 7.50 -16.95 -3.54
CA LEU A 147 8.76 -16.27 -3.26
C LEU A 147 8.59 -15.22 -2.15
N LEU A 148 7.46 -14.50 -2.16
CA LEU A 148 7.13 -13.55 -1.11
C LEU A 148 6.96 -14.27 0.23
N THR A 149 6.18 -15.36 0.26
CA THR A 149 5.98 -16.20 1.46
C THR A 149 7.30 -16.71 2.00
N PHE A 150 8.21 -17.18 1.13
CA PHE A 150 9.55 -17.60 1.53
C PHE A 150 10.34 -16.46 2.20
N ILE A 151 10.38 -15.27 1.59
CA ILE A 151 11.11 -14.11 2.14
C ILE A 151 10.50 -13.64 3.46
N VAL A 152 9.16 -13.59 3.56
CA VAL A 152 8.45 -13.18 4.78
C VAL A 152 8.80 -14.09 5.97
N ASN A 153 8.87 -15.41 5.74
CA ASN A 153 9.14 -16.39 6.80
C ASN A 153 10.62 -16.53 7.17
N ASP A 154 11.55 -16.15 6.29
CA ASP A 154 12.99 -16.22 6.58
C ASP A 154 13.45 -15.03 7.45
N THR A 155 13.63 -15.27 8.75
CA THR A 155 14.07 -14.25 9.71
C THR A 155 15.50 -13.74 9.48
N SER A 156 16.30 -14.39 8.63
CA SER A 156 17.62 -13.90 8.22
C SER A 156 17.55 -12.79 7.16
N MET A 157 16.38 -12.64 6.53
CA MET A 157 16.14 -11.59 5.54
C MET A 157 15.96 -10.23 6.22
N SER A 158 16.42 -9.19 5.54
CA SER A 158 16.34 -7.83 6.07
C SER A 158 14.90 -7.40 6.32
N VAL A 159 14.67 -6.62 7.37
CA VAL A 159 13.34 -6.06 7.67
C VAL A 159 12.69 -5.35 6.47
N PRO A 160 13.37 -4.44 5.73
CA PRO A 160 12.74 -3.77 4.59
C PRO A 160 12.22 -4.72 3.51
N ALA A 161 12.98 -5.77 3.20
CA ALA A 161 12.55 -6.81 2.25
C ALA A 161 11.31 -7.55 2.76
N ARG A 162 11.34 -8.02 4.02
CA ARG A 162 10.23 -8.74 4.64
C ARG A 162 8.96 -7.88 4.73
N SER A 163 9.09 -6.62 5.15
CA SER A 163 7.97 -5.68 5.23
C SER A 163 7.32 -5.44 3.87
N LYS A 164 8.12 -5.19 2.83
CA LYS A 164 7.58 -5.00 1.47
C LYS A 164 6.99 -6.28 0.90
N CYS A 165 7.55 -7.46 1.23
CA CYS A 165 6.95 -8.74 0.85
C CYS A 165 5.62 -9.01 1.55
N CYS A 166 5.43 -8.58 2.81
CA CYS A 166 4.13 -8.68 3.49
C CYS A 166 3.06 -7.86 2.74
N TRP A 167 3.36 -6.59 2.43
CA TRP A 167 2.49 -5.74 1.64
C TRP A 167 2.18 -6.34 0.27
N ALA A 168 3.20 -6.85 -0.42
CA ALA A 168 3.03 -7.43 -1.74
C ALA A 168 2.19 -8.71 -1.68
N LEU A 169 2.40 -9.57 -0.68
CA LEU A 169 1.61 -10.79 -0.51
C LEU A 169 0.14 -10.46 -0.30
N GLY A 170 -0.19 -9.51 0.58
CA GLY A 170 -1.57 -9.07 0.79
C GLY A 170 -2.20 -8.46 -0.46
N LEU A 171 -1.49 -7.59 -1.17
CA LEU A 171 -2.03 -6.96 -2.39
C LEU A 171 -2.20 -7.96 -3.55
N LEU A 172 -1.24 -8.87 -3.76
CA LEU A 172 -1.37 -9.90 -4.79
C LEU A 172 -2.54 -10.82 -4.47
N SER A 173 -2.69 -11.25 -3.22
CA SER A 173 -3.81 -12.10 -2.78
C SER A 173 -5.17 -11.38 -2.85
N PHE A 174 -5.20 -10.06 -2.65
CA PHE A 174 -6.41 -9.26 -2.82
C PHE A 174 -6.79 -9.07 -4.29
N LEU A 175 -5.81 -8.89 -5.18
CA LEU A 175 -6.05 -8.65 -6.62
C LEU A 175 -6.30 -9.93 -7.41
N ALA A 176 -5.73 -11.05 -6.97
CA ALA A 176 -5.88 -12.32 -7.65
C ALA A 176 -7.28 -12.90 -7.42
N ASN A 177 -7.85 -13.51 -8.45
CA ASN A 177 -9.08 -14.28 -8.33
C ASN A 177 -8.75 -15.69 -7.81
N VAL A 178 -8.20 -15.77 -6.59
CA VAL A 178 -7.79 -17.03 -5.96
C VAL A 178 -8.82 -17.48 -4.94
N GLU A 179 -9.14 -18.78 -4.98
CA GLU A 179 -10.09 -19.40 -4.04
C GLU A 179 -9.52 -19.53 -2.61
N ASP A 180 -8.18 -19.47 -2.45
CA ASP A 180 -7.51 -19.67 -1.16
C ASP A 180 -6.66 -18.46 -0.74
N ILE A 181 -7.25 -17.61 0.09
CA ILE A 181 -6.59 -16.48 0.77
C ILE A 181 -6.04 -16.91 2.15
N GLY A 182 -6.31 -18.15 2.59
CA GLY A 182 -5.98 -18.64 3.92
C GLY A 182 -4.47 -18.76 4.17
N GLU A 183 -3.70 -19.28 3.22
CA GLU A 183 -2.23 -19.38 3.36
C GLU A 183 -1.55 -17.99 3.47
N PRO A 184 -1.84 -17.00 2.61
CA PRO A 184 -1.38 -15.62 2.79
C PRO A 184 -1.73 -15.03 4.15
N MET A 185 -2.98 -15.20 4.61
CA MET A 185 -3.40 -14.71 5.92
C MET A 185 -2.63 -15.37 7.07
N ALA A 186 -2.49 -16.70 7.06
CA ALA A 186 -1.72 -17.42 8.07
C ALA A 186 -0.24 -16.98 8.09
N THR A 187 0.34 -16.73 6.92
CA THR A 187 1.72 -16.22 6.80
C THR A 187 1.87 -14.84 7.44
N LEU A 188 0.94 -13.93 7.16
CA LEU A 188 0.97 -12.57 7.71
C LEU A 188 0.71 -12.59 9.23
N GLU A 189 -0.24 -13.39 9.71
CA GLU A 189 -0.49 -13.58 11.14
C GLU A 189 0.73 -14.14 11.87
N GLY A 190 1.44 -15.11 11.28
CA GLY A 190 2.68 -15.66 11.83
C GLY A 190 3.75 -14.59 12.09
N VAL A 191 3.70 -13.45 11.39
CA VAL A 191 4.62 -12.33 11.60
C VAL A 191 4.15 -11.45 12.77
N PHE A 192 2.93 -10.91 12.72
CA PHE A 192 2.49 -9.93 13.72
C PHE A 192 2.05 -10.56 15.04
N SER A 193 1.75 -11.87 15.07
CA SER A 193 1.41 -12.60 16.31
C SER A 193 2.52 -12.59 17.36
N ALA A 194 3.78 -12.32 16.97
CA ALA A 194 4.85 -12.05 17.91
C ALA A 194 4.59 -10.83 18.81
N SER A 195 3.67 -9.93 18.42
CA SER A 195 3.20 -8.79 19.22
C SER A 195 2.04 -9.12 20.16
N TYR A 196 1.45 -10.32 20.12
CA TYR A 196 0.45 -10.74 21.09
C TYR A 196 1.04 -10.89 22.50
N HIS A 197 0.17 -10.83 23.50
CA HIS A 197 0.57 -11.09 24.88
C HIS A 197 1.13 -12.51 25.01
N LYS A 198 2.10 -12.66 25.89
CA LYS A 198 2.66 -13.97 26.23
C LYS A 198 1.65 -14.76 27.08
N GLY A 199 1.89 -16.06 27.25
CA GLY A 199 0.98 -16.92 28.03
C GLY A 199 0.81 -16.52 29.52
N ASP A 200 1.67 -15.64 30.04
CA ASP A 200 1.57 -15.03 31.37
C ASP A 200 0.87 -13.65 31.37
N GLY A 201 0.37 -13.20 30.22
CA GLY A 201 -0.27 -11.90 30.02
C GLY A 201 0.71 -10.74 29.86
N ALA A 202 2.02 -10.99 29.81
CA ALA A 202 3.00 -9.93 29.64
C ALA A 202 3.02 -9.40 28.20
N VAL A 203 3.02 -8.07 28.06
CA VAL A 203 3.22 -7.38 26.78
C VAL A 203 4.63 -7.69 26.24
N PRO A 204 4.79 -8.18 25.00
CA PRO A 204 6.10 -8.48 24.45
C PRO A 204 6.91 -7.20 24.17
N SER A 205 8.20 -7.25 24.48
CA SER A 205 9.14 -6.18 24.13
C SER A 205 9.65 -6.38 22.70
N ILE A 206 8.97 -5.78 21.73
CA ILE A 206 9.37 -5.81 20.31
C ILE A 206 10.42 -4.74 20.04
N ALA A 207 11.53 -5.13 19.43
CA ALA A 207 12.58 -4.20 19.03
C ALA A 207 12.03 -3.16 18.04
N PRO A 208 12.37 -1.86 18.16
CA PRO A 208 11.87 -0.81 17.26
C PRO A 208 12.08 -1.12 15.77
N GLU A 209 13.17 -1.81 15.43
CA GLU A 209 13.50 -2.18 14.07
C GLU A 209 12.52 -3.18 13.46
N LEU A 210 11.77 -3.94 14.28
CA LEU A 210 10.77 -4.92 13.82
C LEU A 210 9.36 -4.33 13.71
N ALA A 211 9.11 -3.16 14.31
CA ALA A 211 7.79 -2.53 14.28
C ALA A 211 7.25 -2.32 12.85
N PRO A 212 8.05 -1.86 11.86
CA PRO A 212 7.57 -1.71 10.48
C PRO A 212 7.16 -3.04 9.82
N LEU A 213 7.76 -4.16 10.23
CA LEU A 213 7.40 -5.49 9.73
C LEU A 213 6.05 -5.93 10.29
N HIS A 214 5.83 -5.78 11.60
CA HIS A 214 4.57 -6.15 12.23
C HIS A 214 3.42 -5.27 11.72
N TYR A 215 3.65 -3.96 11.58
CA TYR A 215 2.71 -3.02 10.96
C TYR A 215 2.35 -3.45 9.52
N ALA A 216 3.34 -3.75 8.69
CA ALA A 216 3.11 -4.18 7.31
C ALA A 216 2.30 -5.47 7.23
N ALA A 217 2.64 -6.46 8.07
CA ALA A 217 1.92 -7.73 8.11
C ALA A 217 0.48 -7.58 8.57
N LEU A 218 0.24 -6.83 9.65
CA LEU A 218 -1.11 -6.60 10.19
C LEU A 218 -1.99 -5.80 9.22
N SER A 219 -1.43 -4.80 8.55
CA SER A 219 -2.17 -3.99 7.57
C SER A 219 -2.52 -4.80 6.32
N ALA A 220 -1.58 -5.60 5.81
CA ALA A 220 -1.83 -6.51 4.70
C ALA A 220 -2.85 -7.60 5.06
N TRP A 221 -2.80 -8.12 6.28
CA TRP A 221 -3.78 -9.08 6.79
C TRP A 221 -5.17 -8.46 6.89
N SER A 222 -5.25 -7.22 7.38
CA SER A 222 -6.51 -6.45 7.47
C SER A 222 -7.11 -6.15 6.11
N LEU A 223 -6.28 -5.90 5.08
CA LEU A 223 -6.76 -5.80 3.70
C LEU A 223 -7.45 -7.09 3.26
N LEU A 224 -6.85 -8.25 3.53
CA LEU A 224 -7.44 -9.54 3.18
C LEU A 224 -8.73 -9.82 3.96
N LEU A 225 -8.82 -9.35 5.20
CA LEU A 225 -10.05 -9.43 6.00
C LEU A 225 -11.25 -8.77 5.26
N THR A 226 -11.02 -7.74 4.44
CA THR A 226 -12.09 -7.03 3.72
C THR A 226 -12.77 -7.84 2.61
N VAL A 227 -12.16 -8.95 2.16
CA VAL A 227 -12.64 -9.77 1.04
C VAL A 227 -12.98 -11.21 1.43
N ILE A 228 -12.85 -11.57 2.70
CA ILE A 228 -13.27 -12.89 3.19
C ILE A 228 -14.66 -12.84 3.80
N ASP A 229 -15.44 -13.90 3.59
CA ASP A 229 -16.67 -14.12 4.34
C ASP A 229 -16.31 -14.64 5.73
N VAL A 230 -16.38 -13.77 6.74
CA VAL A 230 -16.24 -14.13 8.16
C VAL A 230 -17.48 -14.92 8.59
N SER A 231 -17.51 -16.20 8.26
CA SER A 231 -18.54 -17.14 8.71
C SER A 231 -18.17 -17.76 10.06
N PRO A 232 -19.12 -18.26 10.85
CA PRO A 232 -18.82 -18.94 12.13
C PRO A 232 -17.84 -20.11 12.02
N ASP A 233 -17.67 -20.65 10.81
CA ASP A 233 -16.76 -21.75 10.48
C ASP A 233 -15.36 -21.29 10.04
N THR A 234 -15.07 -19.97 9.99
CA THR A 234 -13.71 -19.46 9.81
C THR A 234 -12.91 -19.63 11.10
N SER A 235 -12.63 -20.87 11.48
CA SER A 235 -12.02 -21.26 12.75
C SER A 235 -10.57 -20.78 12.94
N ASN A 236 -9.98 -20.14 11.94
CA ASN A 236 -8.55 -19.86 11.87
C ASN A 236 -8.23 -18.35 11.83
N ILE A 237 -9.20 -17.48 12.15
CA ILE A 237 -9.00 -16.03 12.24
C ILE A 237 -8.80 -15.65 13.71
N PRO A 238 -7.87 -14.71 14.04
CA PRO A 238 -7.73 -14.17 15.37
C PRO A 238 -9.03 -13.62 15.93
N SER A 239 -9.32 -13.88 17.20
CA SER A 239 -10.45 -13.26 17.88
C SER A 239 -10.22 -11.75 18.09
N ILE A 240 -11.31 -10.98 18.20
CA ILE A 240 -11.25 -9.55 18.55
C ILE A 240 -10.44 -9.32 19.84
N THR A 241 -10.56 -10.23 20.82
CA THR A 241 -9.78 -10.16 22.06
C THR A 241 -8.27 -10.29 21.81
N GLN A 242 -7.84 -11.22 20.96
CA GLN A 242 -6.42 -11.38 20.60
C GLN A 242 -5.90 -10.16 19.84
N LEU A 243 -6.68 -9.62 18.90
CA LEU A 243 -6.32 -8.38 18.20
C LEU A 243 -6.23 -7.19 19.15
N GLY A 244 -7.08 -7.16 20.20
CA GLY A 244 -7.05 -6.16 21.25
C GLY A 244 -5.72 -6.09 22.01
N GLU A 245 -4.99 -7.20 22.14
CA GLU A 245 -3.66 -7.23 22.78
C GLU A 245 -2.63 -6.37 22.01
N LEU A 246 -2.79 -6.23 20.69
CA LEU A 246 -1.90 -5.41 19.86
C LEU A 246 -2.03 -3.91 20.17
N LEU A 247 -3.13 -3.48 20.80
CA LEU A 247 -3.32 -2.09 21.26
C LEU A 247 -2.39 -1.72 22.42
N ASP A 248 -1.81 -2.69 23.13
CA ASP A 248 -0.84 -2.45 24.20
C ASP A 248 0.62 -2.37 23.67
N SER A 249 0.83 -2.51 22.37
CA SER A 249 2.15 -2.39 21.73
C SER A 249 2.83 -1.05 22.07
N ALA A 250 4.15 -1.09 22.28
CA ALA A 250 4.97 0.12 22.47
C ALA A 250 5.06 0.99 21.19
N HIS A 251 4.75 0.42 20.03
CA HIS A 251 4.91 1.06 18.72
C HIS A 251 3.58 1.61 18.21
N LEU A 252 3.54 2.92 17.94
CA LEU A 252 2.31 3.63 17.53
C LEU A 252 1.66 3.02 16.28
N ASP A 253 2.44 2.77 15.23
CA ASP A 253 1.93 2.27 13.96
C ASP A 253 1.25 0.90 14.10
N VAL A 254 1.77 0.03 14.98
CA VAL A 254 1.16 -1.27 15.27
C VAL A 254 -0.19 -1.09 15.98
N ARG A 255 -0.28 -0.17 16.94
CA ARG A 255 -1.55 0.12 17.62
C ARG A 255 -2.59 0.72 16.67
N MET A 256 -2.17 1.58 15.76
CA MET A 256 -3.06 2.17 14.75
C MET A 256 -3.61 1.09 13.82
N ALA A 257 -2.73 0.26 13.24
CA ALA A 257 -3.15 -0.86 12.39
C ALA A 257 -4.03 -1.87 13.12
N ALA A 258 -3.79 -2.12 14.42
CA ALA A 258 -4.66 -2.96 15.23
C ALA A 258 -6.06 -2.36 15.41
N GLY A 259 -6.14 -1.05 15.68
CA GLY A 259 -7.42 -0.35 15.78
C GLY A 259 -8.21 -0.37 14.46
N GLU A 260 -7.53 -0.16 13.33
CA GLU A 260 -8.12 -0.27 11.99
C GLU A 260 -8.61 -1.71 11.71
N CYS A 261 -7.80 -2.71 12.04
CA CYS A 261 -8.14 -4.12 11.91
C CYS A 261 -9.40 -4.49 12.71
N ILE A 262 -9.47 -4.10 13.99
CA ILE A 262 -10.62 -4.36 14.86
C ILE A 262 -11.88 -3.69 14.32
N ALA A 263 -11.77 -2.53 13.67
CA ALA A 263 -12.92 -1.84 13.08
C ALA A 263 -13.53 -2.55 11.85
N LEU A 264 -12.83 -3.54 11.27
CA LEU A 264 -13.33 -4.35 10.16
C LEU A 264 -14.16 -5.57 10.60
N PHE A 265 -14.09 -5.96 11.88
CA PHE A 265 -14.94 -7.01 12.46
C PHE A 265 -16.35 -6.50 12.76
#